data_AF-A0A6B1DL15-F1
#
_entry.id   AF-A0A6B1DL15-F1
#
_cell.length_a   1.000
_cell.length_b   1.000
_cell.length_c   1.000
_cell.angle_alpha   90.00
_cell.angle_beta   90.00
_cell.angle_gamma   90.00
#
_symmetry.space_group_name_H-M   'P 1'
#
loop_
_entity.id
_entity.type
_entity.pdbx_description
1 polymer ?
#
loop_
_entity_poly.entity_id
_entity_poly.type
_entity_poly.pdbx_seq_one_letter_code
_entity_poly.pdbx_strand_id
1 'polypeptide(L)'
;MSVLLFILLEVVFAPLQTIGSLIYALRVRFVNMPRGISGTAYEPYMTRLMLHHTGRRSDEAAEKIALHLPALPPLVLRLLMDTLVLAVKWSLAPGSRIAIDYLSRELVFGRRPFVVMGNYAKYAMKAFYNESWLFGISTAAPAREPAREFIESRGLELQRFEAFAGEAGRGTPLGGLIVAGVPENRSQ
;
A
#
# COMPACT_ATOMS: atom_id res chain seq x y z
N MET A 1 -3.87 -13.10 -19.02
CA MET A 1 -3.06 -14.30 -18.71
C MET A 1 -1.95 -13.89 -17.75
N SER A 2 -2.18 -13.91 -16.42
CA SER A 2 -1.27 -13.18 -15.52
C SER A 2 -1.19 -13.68 -14.07
N VAL A 3 -2.32 -13.92 -13.39
CA VAL A 3 -2.26 -14.39 -11.99
C VAL A 3 -1.75 -15.82 -11.90
N LEU A 4 -2.13 -16.70 -12.83
CA LEU A 4 -1.61 -18.07 -12.88
C LEU A 4 -0.09 -18.08 -13.12
N LEU A 5 0.40 -17.22 -14.01
CA LEU A 5 1.84 -17.09 -14.25
C LEU A 5 2.56 -16.54 -13.01
N PHE A 6 1.95 -15.57 -12.31
CA PHE A 6 2.47 -15.08 -11.04
C PHE A 6 2.60 -16.22 -10.03
N ILE A 7 1.52 -16.97 -9.83
CA ILE A 7 1.48 -18.10 -8.90
C ILE A 7 2.55 -19.14 -9.27
N LEU A 8 2.71 -19.46 -10.55
CA LEU A 8 3.74 -20.42 -11.00
C LEU A 8 5.15 -19.90 -10.74
N LEU A 9 5.43 -18.62 -11.04
CA LEU A 9 6.73 -18.00 -10.75
C LEU A 9 6.99 -17.93 -9.24
N GLU A 10 5.98 -17.61 -8.43
CA GLU A 10 6.08 -17.62 -6.97
C GLU A 10 6.35 -19.02 -6.43
N VAL A 11 5.70 -20.07 -6.96
CA VAL A 11 6.00 -21.46 -6.56
C VAL A 11 7.45 -21.83 -6.89
N VAL A 12 7.95 -21.42 -8.05
CA VAL A 12 9.34 -21.68 -8.48
C VAL A 12 10.34 -20.88 -7.63
N PHE A 13 10.05 -19.62 -7.32
CA PHE A 13 10.94 -18.74 -6.56
C PHE A 13 10.78 -18.85 -5.05
N ALA A 14 9.71 -19.46 -4.54
CA ALA A 14 9.44 -19.60 -3.11
C ALA A 14 10.62 -20.16 -2.30
N PRO A 15 11.39 -21.17 -2.76
CA PRO A 15 12.57 -21.63 -2.03
C PRO A 15 13.62 -20.53 -1.88
N LEU A 16 13.89 -19.78 -2.95
CA LEU A 16 14.85 -18.67 -2.94
C LEU A 16 14.38 -17.52 -2.04
N GLN A 17 13.11 -17.14 -2.16
CA GLN A 17 12.51 -16.10 -1.34
C GLN A 17 12.46 -16.49 0.14
N THR A 18 12.23 -17.77 0.46
CA THR A 18 12.26 -18.29 1.84
C THR A 18 13.66 -18.17 2.43
N ILE A 19 14.69 -18.55 1.68
CA ILE A 19 16.09 -18.37 2.10
C ILE A 19 16.41 -16.87 2.29
N GLY A 20 16.03 -16.03 1.32
CA GLY A 20 16.20 -14.58 1.40
C GLY A 20 15.51 -13.98 2.63
N SER A 21 14.28 -14.40 2.91
CA SER A 21 13.48 -13.97 4.07
C SER A 21 14.11 -14.40 5.39
N LEU A 22 14.62 -15.63 5.46
CA LEU A 22 15.31 -16.11 6.65
C LEU A 22 16.59 -15.31 6.91
N ILE A 23 17.43 -15.10 5.89
CA ILE A 23 18.65 -14.29 6.02
C ILE A 23 18.29 -12.86 6.44
N TYR A 24 17.27 -12.26 5.82
CA TYR A 24 16.77 -10.93 6.18
C TYR A 24 16.32 -10.89 7.66
N ALA A 25 15.48 -11.82 8.09
CA ALA A 25 14.98 -11.89 9.47
C ALA A 25 16.12 -12.06 10.49
N LEU A 26 17.09 -12.93 10.18
CA LEU A 26 18.29 -13.10 11.01
C LEU A 26 19.09 -11.79 11.08
N ARG A 27 19.26 -11.06 9.98
CA ARG A 27 19.96 -9.76 9.99
C ARG A 27 19.18 -8.69 10.75
N VAL A 28 17.86 -8.62 10.61
CA VAL A 28 17.04 -7.73 11.45
C VAL A 28 17.25 -8.05 12.93
N ARG A 29 17.18 -9.32 13.31
CA ARG A 29 17.26 -9.78 14.69
C ARG A 29 18.64 -9.60 15.33
N PHE A 30 19.71 -9.88 14.57
CA PHE A 30 21.08 -9.94 15.11
C PHE A 30 21.96 -8.74 14.71
N VAL A 31 21.58 -7.96 13.69
CA VAL A 31 22.35 -6.80 13.21
C VAL A 31 21.61 -5.50 13.49
N ASN A 32 20.33 -5.38 13.11
CA ASN A 32 19.59 -4.11 13.24
C ASN A 32 19.14 -3.82 14.66
N MET A 33 18.43 -4.76 15.29
CA MET A 33 17.85 -4.55 16.62
C MET A 33 18.89 -4.16 17.68
N PRO A 34 20.08 -4.79 17.75
CA PRO A 34 21.13 -4.36 18.70
C PRO A 34 21.66 -2.94 18.46
N ARG A 35 21.47 -2.39 17.26
CA ARG A 35 21.89 -1.04 16.86
C ARG A 35 20.75 -0.02 16.96
N GLY A 36 19.59 -0.40 17.50
CA GLY A 36 18.41 0.47 17.59
C GLY A 36 17.77 0.79 16.24
N ILE A 37 18.11 0.06 15.18
CA ILE A 37 17.55 0.27 13.84
C ILE A 37 16.23 -0.51 13.75
N SER A 38 15.15 0.20 13.43
CA SER A 38 13.84 -0.44 13.25
C SER A 38 13.86 -1.43 12.08
N GLY A 39 13.45 -2.68 12.35
CA GLY A 39 13.26 -3.70 11.33
C GLY A 39 12.07 -3.40 10.42
N THR A 40 10.98 -2.83 10.95
CA THR A 40 9.76 -2.52 10.18
C THR A 40 9.95 -1.36 9.22
N ALA A 41 10.95 -0.49 9.45
CA ALA A 41 11.28 0.59 8.52
C ALA A 41 11.79 0.09 7.15
N TYR A 42 12.25 -1.16 7.08
CA TYR A 42 12.71 -1.78 5.83
C TYR A 42 11.56 -2.19 4.91
N GLU A 43 10.38 -2.54 5.44
CA GLU A 43 9.23 -2.93 4.60
C GLU A 43 8.75 -1.83 3.64
N PRO A 44 8.46 -0.58 4.09
CA PRO A 44 8.10 0.49 3.18
C PRO A 44 9.26 0.90 2.27
N TYR A 45 10.51 0.77 2.75
CA TYR A 45 11.70 1.03 1.94
C TYR A 45 11.86 0.02 0.80
N MET A 46 11.75 -1.28 1.10
CA MET A 46 11.80 -2.36 0.12
C MET A 46 10.65 -2.22 -0.88
N THR A 47 9.45 -1.88 -0.43
CA THR A 47 8.32 -1.59 -1.32
C THR A 47 8.66 -0.47 -2.31
N ARG A 48 9.30 0.63 -1.86
CA ARG A 48 9.76 1.70 -2.76
C ARG A 48 10.80 1.20 -3.77
N LEU A 49 11.75 0.37 -3.34
CA LEU A 49 12.78 -0.20 -4.21
C LEU A 49 12.17 -1.13 -5.26
N MET A 50 11.19 -1.96 -4.89
CA MET A 50 10.44 -2.82 -5.80
C MET A 50 9.66 -1.98 -6.83
N LEU A 51 8.98 -0.93 -6.39
CA LEU A 51 8.30 0.00 -7.31
C LEU A 51 9.29 0.69 -8.26
N HIS A 52 10.50 0.98 -7.80
CA HIS A 52 11.56 1.52 -8.65
C HIS A 52 12.03 0.53 -9.70
N HIS A 53 12.41 -0.69 -9.31
CA HIS A 53 12.89 -1.71 -10.23
C HIS A 53 11.83 -2.15 -11.25
N THR A 54 10.55 -2.02 -10.90
CA THR A 54 9.42 -2.31 -11.79
C THR A 54 9.01 -1.12 -12.67
N GLY A 55 9.74 0.00 -12.64
CA GLY A 55 9.51 1.19 -13.46
C GLY A 55 8.31 2.04 -13.02
N ARG A 56 7.75 1.79 -11.83
CA ARG A 56 6.53 2.43 -11.33
C ARG A 56 6.79 3.67 -10.46
N ARG A 57 8.04 3.89 -10.04
CA ARG A 57 8.47 5.03 -9.23
C ARG A 57 9.92 5.37 -9.56
N SER A 58 10.28 6.62 -9.79
CA SER A 58 11.70 7.01 -9.83
C SER A 58 12.22 7.15 -8.40
N ASP A 59 13.24 6.37 -8.03
CA ASP A 59 13.80 6.34 -6.67
C ASP A 59 15.28 5.91 -6.64
N GLU A 60 16.10 6.53 -7.49
CA GLU A 60 17.55 6.22 -7.60
C GLU A 60 18.29 6.37 -6.27
N ALA A 61 17.86 7.32 -5.43
CA ALA A 61 18.47 7.52 -4.12
C ALA A 61 18.26 6.30 -3.21
N ALA A 62 17.08 5.68 -3.26
CA ALA A 62 16.83 4.44 -2.53
C ALA A 62 17.71 3.32 -3.07
N GLU A 63 17.80 3.14 -4.40
CA GLU A 63 18.64 2.11 -5.01
C GLU A 63 20.11 2.22 -4.60
N LYS A 64 20.70 3.42 -4.68
CA LYS A 64 22.10 3.66 -4.31
C LYS A 64 22.40 3.31 -2.86
N ILE A 65 21.46 3.53 -1.94
CA ILE A 65 21.64 3.24 -0.52
C ILE A 65 21.36 1.76 -0.18
N ALA A 66 20.60 1.04 -1.01
CA ALA A 66 20.12 -0.32 -0.70
C ALA A 66 21.27 -1.28 -0.39
N LEU A 67 22.35 -1.22 -1.17
CA LEU A 67 23.53 -2.08 -1.03
C LEU A 67 24.34 -1.81 0.25
N HIS A 68 24.08 -0.68 0.91
CA HIS A 68 24.78 -0.26 2.13
C HIS A 68 23.97 -0.49 3.40
N LEU A 69 22.72 -0.96 3.30
CA LEU A 69 21.89 -1.15 4.47
C LEU A 69 22.22 -2.47 5.21
N PRO A 70 22.35 -2.44 6.55
CA PRO A 70 22.78 -3.61 7.32
C PRO A 70 21.89 -4.85 7.18
N ALA A 71 20.59 -4.70 6.88
CA ALA A 71 19.68 -5.83 6.66
C ALA A 71 19.47 -6.22 5.18
N LEU A 72 19.98 -5.44 4.22
CA LEU A 72 19.80 -5.69 2.79
C LEU A 72 21.15 -5.90 2.06
N PRO A 73 21.94 -6.91 2.44
CA PRO A 73 23.10 -7.27 1.65
C PRO A 73 22.67 -7.66 0.21
N PRO A 74 23.57 -7.58 -0.78
CA PRO A 74 23.26 -7.91 -2.17
C PRO A 74 22.59 -9.28 -2.35
N LEU A 75 22.95 -10.26 -1.50
CA LEU A 75 22.34 -11.58 -1.52
C LEU A 75 20.84 -11.56 -1.16
N VAL A 76 20.44 -10.79 -0.14
CA VAL A 76 19.02 -10.65 0.24
C VAL A 76 18.24 -9.96 -0.87
N LEU A 77 18.81 -8.90 -1.46
CA LEU A 77 18.21 -8.21 -2.59
C LEU A 77 18.00 -9.16 -3.78
N ARG A 78 18.98 -9.99 -4.12
CA ARG A 78 18.84 -10.96 -5.22
C ARG A 78 17.82 -12.06 -4.94
N LEU A 79 17.88 -12.66 -3.75
CA LEU A 79 17.03 -13.81 -3.42
C LEU A 79 15.57 -13.43 -3.21
N LEU A 80 15.33 -12.25 -2.64
CA LEU A 80 13.99 -11.79 -2.27
C LEU A 80 13.46 -10.74 -3.24
N MET A 81 14.22 -9.68 -3.52
CA MET A 81 13.71 -8.55 -4.31
C MET A 81 13.74 -8.83 -5.80
N ASP A 82 14.86 -9.32 -6.36
CA ASP A 82 14.98 -9.51 -7.80
C ASP A 82 14.04 -10.61 -8.30
N THR A 83 13.88 -11.70 -7.53
CA THR A 83 12.95 -12.80 -7.85
C THR A 83 11.49 -12.33 -7.82
N LEU A 84 11.10 -11.57 -6.79
CA LEU A 84 9.76 -10.99 -6.69
C LEU A 84 9.50 -9.94 -7.77
N VAL A 85 10.46 -9.05 -8.04
CA VAL A 85 10.38 -8.07 -9.14
C VAL A 85 10.23 -8.77 -10.48
N LEU A 86 10.95 -9.87 -10.70
CA LEU A 86 10.84 -10.66 -11.93
C LEU A 86 9.46 -11.30 -12.05
N ALA A 87 8.96 -11.94 -10.99
CA ALA A 87 7.61 -12.49 -10.96
C ALA A 87 6.57 -11.41 -11.30
N VAL A 88 6.63 -10.26 -10.62
CA VAL A 88 5.75 -9.10 -10.81
C VAL A 88 5.83 -8.54 -12.24
N LYS A 89 7.03 -8.35 -12.79
CA LYS A 89 7.23 -7.83 -14.16
C LYS A 89 6.58 -8.72 -15.22
N TRP A 90 6.69 -10.04 -15.05
CA TRP A 90 6.27 -11.01 -16.06
C TRP A 90 4.81 -11.42 -15.94
N SER A 91 4.19 -11.15 -14.78
CA SER A 91 2.88 -11.70 -14.45
C SER A 91 1.80 -10.65 -14.12
N LEU A 92 2.13 -9.36 -14.07
CA LEU A 92 1.08 -8.35 -13.98
C LEU A 92 0.31 -8.29 -15.30
N ALA A 93 -0.97 -8.65 -15.25
CA ALA A 93 -1.90 -8.38 -16.34
C ALA A 93 -2.14 -6.87 -16.39
N PRO A 94 -2.29 -6.31 -17.59
CA PRO A 94 -3.18 -5.16 -17.79
C PRO A 94 -4.54 -5.44 -17.11
N GLY A 95 -4.98 -4.57 -16.20
CA GLY A 95 -6.25 -4.72 -15.49
C GLY A 95 -6.18 -5.15 -14.02
N SER A 96 -5.01 -5.15 -13.38
CA SER A 96 -4.92 -5.27 -11.90
C SER A 96 -5.81 -4.22 -11.22
N ARG A 97 -6.56 -4.68 -10.20
CA ARG A 97 -7.48 -3.85 -9.40
C ARG A 97 -7.03 -3.85 -7.94
N ILE A 98 -7.16 -2.71 -7.27
CA ILE A 98 -6.95 -2.58 -5.83
C ILE A 98 -8.29 -2.24 -5.17
N ALA A 99 -8.63 -2.97 -4.11
CA ALA A 99 -9.76 -2.66 -3.25
C ALA A 99 -9.23 -1.95 -1.99
N ILE A 100 -9.82 -0.81 -1.63
CA ILE A 100 -9.40 0.02 -0.51
C ILE A 100 -10.65 0.37 0.30
N ASP A 101 -10.70 -0.05 1.55
CA ASP A 101 -11.62 0.50 2.53
C ASP A 101 -11.04 1.79 3.14
N TYR A 102 -11.91 2.73 3.44
CA TYR A 102 -11.51 3.98 4.06
C TYR A 102 -12.59 4.52 4.99
N LEU A 103 -12.16 5.22 6.04
CA LEU A 103 -13.04 6.03 6.88
C LEU A 103 -13.24 7.41 6.27
N SER A 104 -14.44 7.94 6.43
CA SER A 104 -14.80 9.28 5.96
C SER A 104 -13.91 10.34 6.61
N ARG A 105 -13.53 11.34 5.81
CA ARG A 105 -12.81 12.53 6.28
C ARG A 105 -13.56 13.20 7.44
N GLU A 106 -14.89 13.21 7.34
CA GLU A 106 -15.78 13.82 8.32
C GLU A 106 -15.65 13.12 9.67
N LEU A 107 -15.54 11.79 9.69
CA LEU A 107 -15.32 11.02 10.91
C LEU A 107 -13.92 11.23 11.47
N VAL A 108 -12.88 10.96 10.68
CA VAL A 108 -11.49 10.93 11.20
C VAL A 108 -11.01 12.31 11.69
N PHE A 109 -11.59 13.39 11.17
CA PHE A 109 -11.24 14.76 11.58
C PHE A 109 -12.31 15.45 12.44
N GLY A 110 -13.36 14.74 12.89
CA GLY A 110 -14.38 15.32 13.77
C GLY A 110 -15.16 16.47 13.14
N ARG A 111 -15.49 16.36 11.85
CA ARG A 111 -16.27 17.36 11.11
C ARG A 111 -17.73 16.92 11.02
N ARG A 112 -18.62 17.85 10.62
CA ARG A 112 -20.04 17.52 10.41
C ARG A 112 -20.18 16.42 9.33
N PRO A 113 -21.11 15.47 9.51
CA PRO A 113 -22.07 15.33 10.62
C PRO A 113 -21.50 14.62 11.86
N PHE A 114 -20.29 14.09 11.81
CA PHE A 114 -19.69 13.24 12.86
C PHE A 114 -18.87 14.00 13.90
N VAL A 115 -19.25 15.23 14.28
CA VAL A 115 -18.41 16.06 15.18
C VAL A 115 -18.13 15.36 16.51
N VAL A 116 -19.16 14.81 17.16
CA VAL A 116 -19.01 14.14 18.47
C VAL A 116 -18.22 12.84 18.32
N MET A 117 -18.68 11.95 17.45
CA MET A 117 -18.06 10.63 17.26
C MET A 117 -16.64 10.73 16.70
N GLY A 118 -16.41 11.66 15.79
CA GLY A 118 -15.11 11.89 15.16
C GLY A 118 -14.10 12.56 16.08
N ASN A 119 -14.53 13.51 16.92
CA ASN A 119 -13.64 14.04 17.96
C ASN A 119 -13.27 12.95 18.96
N TYR A 120 -14.22 12.10 19.37
CA TYR A 120 -13.91 10.93 20.20
C TYR A 120 -12.86 10.03 19.53
N ALA A 121 -13.07 9.63 18.27
CA ALA A 121 -12.12 8.79 17.53
C ALA A 121 -10.73 9.44 17.39
N LYS A 122 -10.68 10.76 17.14
CA LYS A 122 -9.45 11.54 17.04
C LYS A 122 -8.67 11.58 18.35
N TYR A 123 -9.35 11.84 19.48
CA TYR A 123 -8.70 11.87 20.79
C TYR A 123 -8.29 10.48 21.26
N ALA A 124 -9.10 9.46 20.99
CA ALA A 124 -8.75 8.07 21.28
C ALA A 124 -7.48 7.65 20.53
N MET A 125 -7.37 7.95 19.23
CA MET A 125 -6.16 7.65 18.44
C MET A 125 -4.90 8.28 19.06
N LYS A 126 -5.00 9.55 19.47
CA LYS A 126 -3.89 10.24 20.12
C LYS A 126 -3.56 9.67 21.51
N ALA A 127 -4.56 9.29 22.29
CA ALA A 127 -4.36 8.77 23.64
C ALA A 127 -3.78 7.34 23.66
N PHE A 128 -4.25 6.46 22.77
CA PHE A 128 -3.85 5.05 22.76
C PHE A 128 -2.64 4.76 21.89
N TYR A 129 -2.49 5.48 20.77
CA TYR A 129 -1.45 5.20 19.77
C TYR A 129 -0.40 6.32 19.68
N ASN A 130 -0.60 7.46 20.37
CA ASN A 130 0.24 8.66 20.24
C ASN A 130 0.38 9.16 18.79
N GLU A 131 -0.63 8.86 17.96
CA GLU A 131 -0.67 9.20 16.54
C GLU A 131 -1.84 10.14 16.23
N SER A 132 -1.79 10.77 15.06
CA SER A 132 -2.88 11.60 14.54
C SER A 132 -3.32 11.07 13.18
N TRP A 133 -4.61 11.11 12.92
CA TRP A 133 -5.14 10.82 11.60
C TRP A 133 -4.51 11.74 10.56
N LEU A 134 -3.96 11.17 9.49
CA LEU A 134 -3.25 11.91 8.44
C LEU A 134 -4.10 12.10 7.19
N PHE A 135 -5.08 11.22 6.98
CA PHE A 135 -5.77 11.10 5.71
C PHE A 135 -7.22 10.66 5.89
N GLY A 136 -8.08 11.12 4.99
CA GLY A 136 -9.47 10.71 4.85
C GLY A 136 -10.07 11.27 3.56
N ILE A 137 -10.87 10.45 2.88
CA ILE A 137 -11.62 10.86 1.69
C ILE A 137 -13.01 11.28 2.16
N SER A 138 -13.49 12.43 1.67
CA SER A 138 -14.82 12.91 2.05
C SER A 138 -15.90 11.95 1.53
N THR A 139 -16.90 11.68 2.35
CA THR A 139 -18.10 10.93 1.94
C THR A 139 -19.33 11.82 1.91
N ALA A 140 -19.16 13.14 1.92
CA ALA A 140 -20.27 14.08 1.73
C ALA A 140 -20.95 13.82 0.38
N ALA A 141 -22.28 13.89 0.35
CA ALA A 141 -23.03 13.64 -0.87
C ALA A 141 -22.64 14.66 -1.98
N PRO A 142 -22.33 14.21 -3.21
CA PRO A 142 -22.28 12.82 -3.67
C PRO A 142 -20.97 12.12 -3.24
N ALA A 143 -21.07 11.09 -2.37
CA ALA A 143 -19.91 10.44 -1.73
C ALA A 143 -18.92 9.78 -2.71
N ARG A 144 -19.39 9.47 -3.92
CA ARG A 144 -18.58 8.86 -4.98
C ARG A 144 -17.58 9.83 -5.61
N GLU A 145 -17.90 11.13 -5.67
CA GLU A 145 -17.08 12.08 -6.43
C GLU A 145 -15.73 12.39 -5.75
N PRO A 146 -15.65 12.63 -4.43
CA PRO A 146 -14.35 12.78 -3.77
C PRO A 146 -13.46 11.53 -3.87
N ALA A 147 -14.08 10.34 -3.87
CA ALA A 147 -13.38 9.07 -4.09
C ALA A 147 -12.85 8.97 -5.53
N ARG A 148 -13.68 9.33 -6.52
CA ARG A 148 -13.29 9.38 -7.93
C ARG A 148 -12.11 10.32 -8.13
N GLU A 149 -12.23 11.57 -7.70
CA GLU A 149 -11.19 12.59 -7.84
C GLU A 149 -9.87 12.11 -7.20
N PHE A 150 -9.94 11.51 -6.01
CA PHE A 150 -8.76 10.96 -5.36
C PHE A 150 -8.10 9.85 -6.19
N ILE A 151 -8.86 8.90 -6.72
CA ILE A 151 -8.33 7.78 -7.53
C ILE A 151 -7.79 8.27 -8.88
N GLU A 152 -8.55 9.12 -9.58
CA GLU A 152 -8.18 9.65 -10.90
C GLU A 152 -6.95 10.56 -10.82
N SER A 153 -6.78 11.33 -9.73
CA SER A 153 -5.55 12.12 -9.47
C SER A 153 -4.28 11.27 -9.36
N ARG A 154 -4.42 9.95 -9.15
CA ARG A 154 -3.31 8.99 -9.10
C ARG A 154 -3.13 8.20 -10.39
N GLY A 155 -3.84 8.61 -11.46
CA GLY A 155 -3.79 7.96 -12.75
C GLY A 155 -4.41 6.56 -12.76
N LEU A 156 -5.33 6.30 -11.82
CA LEU A 156 -6.15 5.10 -11.75
C LEU A 156 -7.58 5.44 -12.17
N GLU A 157 -8.36 4.43 -12.52
CA GLU A 157 -9.78 4.53 -12.83
C GLU A 157 -10.62 4.02 -11.66
N LEU A 158 -11.63 4.79 -11.23
CA LEU A 158 -12.60 4.33 -10.24
C LEU A 158 -13.59 3.36 -10.88
N GLN A 159 -13.43 2.07 -10.60
CA GLN A 159 -14.25 0.99 -11.19
C GLN A 159 -15.47 0.64 -10.35
N ARG A 160 -15.36 0.66 -9.01
CA ARG A 160 -16.49 0.41 -8.09
C ARG A 160 -16.38 1.31 -6.86
N PHE A 161 -17.52 1.74 -6.35
CA PHE A 161 -17.64 2.50 -5.11
C PHE A 161 -18.83 1.99 -4.31
N GLU A 162 -18.62 1.70 -3.03
CA GLU A 162 -19.67 1.29 -2.09
C GLU A 162 -19.54 2.08 -0.80
N ALA A 163 -20.62 2.69 -0.33
CA ALA A 163 -20.65 3.37 0.94
C ALA A 163 -20.87 2.38 2.09
N PHE A 164 -20.19 2.60 3.22
CA PHE A 164 -20.47 1.87 4.45
C PHE A 164 -21.80 2.36 5.05
N ALA A 165 -22.82 1.51 4.96
CA ALA A 165 -24.19 1.69 5.46
C ALA A 165 -24.91 2.96 4.95
N GLY A 166 -25.87 2.76 4.05
CA GLY A 166 -26.78 3.79 3.54
C GLY A 166 -26.79 3.80 2.01
N GLU A 167 -27.99 3.75 1.42
CA GLU A 167 -28.16 3.97 -0.02
C GLU A 167 -27.39 5.22 -0.44
N ALA A 168 -26.67 5.13 -1.56
CA ALA A 168 -26.01 6.26 -2.18
C ALA A 168 -27.04 7.36 -2.47
N GLY A 169 -27.26 8.27 -1.52
CA GLY A 169 -28.29 9.31 -1.64
C GLY A 169 -28.85 9.90 -0.35
N ARG A 170 -28.75 9.25 0.81
CA ARG A 170 -29.26 9.81 2.08
C ARG A 170 -28.22 9.77 3.21
N GLY A 171 -27.54 10.91 3.38
CA GLY A 171 -26.60 11.15 4.48
C GLY A 171 -25.13 11.01 4.08
N THR A 172 -24.24 11.36 5.00
CA THR A 172 -22.79 11.17 4.88
C THR A 172 -22.45 9.80 5.46
N PRO A 173 -21.98 8.81 4.68
CA PRO A 173 -21.54 7.50 5.18
C PRO A 173 -20.33 7.60 6.09
N LEU A 174 -20.14 6.62 6.97
CA LEU A 174 -18.96 6.55 7.86
C LEU A 174 -17.65 6.31 7.11
N GLY A 175 -17.74 5.75 5.91
CA GLY A 175 -16.63 5.35 5.07
C GLY A 175 -17.13 4.71 3.79
N GLY A 176 -16.23 4.03 3.08
CA GLY A 176 -16.60 3.26 1.90
C GLY A 176 -15.53 2.30 1.45
N LEU A 177 -15.89 1.47 0.48
CA LEU A 177 -15.02 0.59 -0.27
C LEU A 177 -14.88 1.12 -1.70
N ILE A 178 -13.64 1.30 -2.14
CA ILE A 178 -13.29 1.68 -3.50
C ILE A 178 -12.61 0.50 -4.18
N VAL A 179 -12.98 0.22 -5.42
CA VAL A 179 -12.18 -0.61 -6.32
C VAL A 179 -11.63 0.29 -7.43
N ALA A 180 -10.31 0.39 -7.50
CA ALA A 180 -9.60 1.15 -8.51
C ALA A 180 -8.78 0.22 -9.41
N GLY A 181 -8.64 0.56 -10.69
CA GLY A 181 -7.82 -0.20 -11.63
C GLY A 181 -6.99 0.70 -12.52
N VAL A 182 -6.08 0.11 -13.29
CA VAL A 182 -5.33 0.84 -14.33
C VAL A 182 -6.26 1.06 -15.53
N PRO A 183 -6.34 2.29 -16.10
CA PRO A 183 -7.14 2.55 -17.29
C PRO A 183 -6.69 1.66 -18.47
N GLU A 184 -7.63 1.05 -19.18
CA GLU A 184 -7.33 0.08 -20.26
C GLU A 184 -6.46 0.65 -21.39
N ASN A 185 -6.46 1.98 -21.58
CA ASN A 185 -5.69 2.66 -22.64
C ASN A 185 -4.23 2.99 -22.30
N ARG A 186 -3.70 2.58 -21.14
CA ARG A 186 -2.33 2.90 -20.72
C ARG A 186 -1.28 1.81 -21.02
N SER A 187 -1.64 0.78 -21.79
CA SER A 187 -0.71 -0.23 -22.29
C SER A 187 -0.17 0.10 -23.69
N GLN A 188 0.46 1.27 -23.83
CA GLN A 188 1.37 1.58 -24.93
C GLN A 188 2.67 2.11 -24.36
#